data_AF-A0A4V0XSC2-F1
#
_entry.id   AF-A0A4V0XSC2-F1
#
_cell.length_a   1.000
_cell.length_b   1.000
_cell.length_c   1.000
_cell.angle_alpha   90.00
_cell.angle_beta   90.00
_cell.angle_gamma   90.00
#
_symmetry.space_group_name_H-M   'P 1'
#
loop_
_entity.id
_entity.type
_entity.pdbx_description
1 polymer ?
#
loop_
_entity_poly.entity_id
_entity_poly.type
_entity_poly.pdbx_seq_one_letter_code
_entity_poly.pdbx_strand_id
1 'polypeptide(L)'
;MKITCLCLTASLAAFFAASVPIPARAADAPKKNFVSINPAEVDADYAFQGEYSGTLDAKKIGLQVIAQGGGKFRAVVIPGGLPGDGGEKGKREEADGELKDGAATFSGPEKKIAVKDGTATVTSADGKALGELKHLVRKSPTLGMAPPAGAVVLFDGKSADAFQGGRLSPEGYLMEGCTSKQKFMSQTLHVEFMLPYMPFARGQGRGNSGVYLQGRYETQVLDSFGLLGKDNETGGIYSIKAPDENLCFPPLTWQTYDTEFTAAEYDATGKKTKNPRMTVRLNGVVVQQDVELPKTTTAAPVKEGPEPGPLYLQNHGNPVRFRNIWVVEKK
;
A
#
# COMPACT_ATOMS: atom_id res chain seq x y z
N MET A 1 10.64 -57.59 -74.20
CA MET A 1 11.23 -56.31 -74.63
C MET A 1 10.12 -55.28 -74.81
N LYS A 2 9.88 -54.45 -73.80
CA LYS A 2 9.31 -53.09 -73.88
C LYS A 2 9.32 -52.53 -72.45
N ILE A 3 10.18 -51.52 -72.27
CA ILE A 3 10.36 -50.75 -71.05
C ILE A 3 9.19 -49.77 -70.96
N THR A 4 8.59 -49.62 -69.78
CA THR A 4 7.73 -48.47 -69.49
C THR A 4 8.02 -47.98 -68.08
N CYS A 5 8.23 -46.67 -68.01
CA CYS A 5 8.85 -45.90 -66.97
C CYS A 5 7.78 -45.15 -66.15
N LEU A 6 8.12 -44.86 -64.90
CA LEU A 6 7.70 -43.69 -64.10
C LEU A 6 6.25 -43.63 -63.58
N CYS A 7 6.11 -43.60 -62.24
CA CYS A 7 5.91 -42.37 -61.46
C CYS A 7 5.44 -42.73 -60.05
N LEU A 8 6.26 -42.41 -59.05
CA LEU A 8 5.92 -42.51 -57.64
C LEU A 8 5.29 -41.17 -57.21
N THR A 9 3.99 -41.13 -56.95
CA THR A 9 3.32 -39.97 -56.34
C THR A 9 3.16 -40.22 -54.85
N ALA A 10 3.90 -39.47 -54.04
CA ALA A 10 3.72 -39.41 -52.60
C ALA A 10 2.54 -38.47 -52.27
N SER A 11 1.44 -39.02 -51.75
CA SER A 11 0.31 -38.23 -51.25
C SER A 11 0.61 -37.73 -49.84
N LEU A 12 0.76 -36.40 -49.70
CA LEU A 12 0.87 -35.70 -48.43
C LEU A 12 -0.54 -35.57 -47.80
N ALA A 13 -0.84 -36.34 -46.76
CA ALA A 13 -2.08 -36.21 -46.01
C ALA A 13 -1.98 -35.04 -45.03
N ALA A 14 -2.72 -33.95 -45.30
CA ALA A 14 -2.84 -32.82 -44.40
C ALA A 14 -3.78 -33.17 -43.23
N PHE A 15 -3.23 -33.25 -42.02
CA PHE A 15 -4.03 -33.30 -40.79
C PHE A 15 -4.60 -31.90 -40.50
N PHE A 16 -5.89 -31.68 -40.80
CA PHE A 16 -6.64 -30.56 -40.27
C PHE A 16 -6.98 -30.84 -38.79
N ALA A 17 -6.21 -30.27 -37.87
CA ALA A 17 -6.60 -30.21 -36.46
C ALA A 17 -7.78 -29.23 -36.33
N ALA A 18 -8.98 -29.77 -36.11
CA ALA A 18 -10.14 -28.97 -35.75
C ALA A 18 -9.90 -28.35 -34.36
N SER A 19 -9.60 -27.05 -34.31
CA SER A 19 -9.53 -26.30 -33.08
C SER A 19 -10.93 -26.17 -32.49
N VAL A 20 -11.21 -26.92 -31.42
CA VAL A 20 -12.41 -26.71 -30.61
C VAL A 20 -12.27 -25.35 -29.93
N PRO A 21 -13.17 -24.37 -30.15
CA PRO A 21 -13.12 -23.12 -29.45
C PRO A 21 -13.37 -23.37 -27.96
N ILE A 22 -12.37 -23.07 -27.13
CA ILE A 22 -12.54 -23.02 -25.67
C ILE A 22 -13.53 -21.88 -25.41
N PRO A 23 -14.66 -22.12 -24.72
CA PRO A 23 -15.59 -21.05 -24.41
C PRO A 23 -14.86 -20.01 -23.57
N ALA A 24 -14.81 -18.78 -24.07
CA ALA A 24 -14.34 -17.63 -23.30
C ALA A 24 -15.18 -17.58 -22.02
N ARG A 25 -14.54 -17.79 -20.87
CA ARG A 25 -15.17 -17.65 -19.57
C ARG A 25 -15.69 -16.23 -19.48
N ALA A 26 -17.01 -16.06 -19.47
CA ALA A 26 -17.62 -14.76 -19.21
C ALA A 26 -17.05 -14.24 -17.90
N ALA A 27 -16.48 -13.03 -17.91
CA ALA A 27 -16.00 -12.40 -16.70
C ALA A 27 -17.19 -12.25 -15.75
N ASP A 28 -17.10 -12.86 -14.56
CA ASP A 28 -18.11 -12.70 -13.53
C ASP A 28 -18.34 -11.21 -13.27
N ALA A 29 -19.60 -10.82 -13.09
CA ALA A 29 -19.94 -9.42 -12.80
C ALA A 29 -19.13 -8.92 -11.58
N PRO A 30 -18.61 -7.68 -11.61
CA PRO A 30 -17.75 -7.17 -10.55
C PRO A 30 -18.44 -7.21 -9.18
N LYS A 31 -17.85 -7.95 -8.24
CA LYS A 31 -18.34 -8.03 -6.86
C LYS A 31 -18.04 -6.72 -6.15
N LYS A 32 -19.07 -5.91 -5.87
CA LYS A 32 -18.95 -4.60 -5.21
C LYS A 32 -18.24 -4.61 -3.83
N ASN A 33 -18.07 -5.78 -3.21
CA ASN A 33 -17.36 -5.96 -1.93
C ASN A 33 -16.07 -6.78 -2.10
N PHE A 34 -15.42 -6.71 -3.26
CA PHE A 34 -14.18 -7.44 -3.49
C PHE A 34 -13.08 -6.97 -2.53
N VAL A 35 -12.48 -7.92 -1.83
CA VAL A 35 -11.37 -7.72 -0.89
C VAL A 35 -10.38 -8.86 -1.08
N SER A 36 -9.10 -8.54 -1.18
CA SER A 36 -8.04 -9.54 -1.20
C SER A 36 -6.86 -9.11 -0.35
N ILE A 37 -6.19 -10.09 0.25
CA ILE A 37 -4.91 -9.93 0.94
C ILE A 37 -3.81 -10.80 0.31
N ASN A 38 -4.16 -11.50 -0.77
CA ASN A 38 -3.30 -12.43 -1.48
C ASN A 38 -3.20 -11.97 -2.95
N PRO A 39 -2.00 -11.61 -3.46
CA PRO A 39 -1.84 -11.17 -4.84
C PRO A 39 -2.19 -12.24 -5.89
N ALA A 40 -2.28 -13.51 -5.50
CA ALA A 40 -2.77 -14.58 -6.37
C ALA A 40 -4.31 -14.60 -6.50
N GLU A 41 -5.02 -13.89 -5.63
CA GLU A 41 -6.49 -13.86 -5.54
C GLU A 41 -7.00 -12.44 -5.81
N VAL A 42 -6.59 -11.85 -6.93
CA VAL A 42 -6.97 -10.49 -7.35
C VAL A 42 -7.80 -10.53 -8.63
N ASP A 43 -8.53 -9.46 -8.91
CA ASP A 43 -9.23 -9.29 -10.18
C ASP A 43 -8.27 -8.84 -11.30
N ALA A 44 -8.79 -8.76 -12.53
CA ALA A 44 -8.01 -8.36 -13.70
C ALA A 44 -7.53 -6.89 -13.64
N ASP A 45 -8.21 -6.02 -12.88
CA ASP A 45 -7.84 -4.61 -12.76
C ASP A 45 -6.52 -4.45 -12.00
N TYR A 46 -6.21 -5.37 -11.09
CA TYR A 46 -4.97 -5.34 -10.31
C TYR A 46 -3.71 -5.36 -11.18
N ALA A 47 -3.76 -5.99 -12.36
CA ALA A 47 -2.62 -6.05 -13.29
C ALA A 47 -2.15 -4.66 -13.78
N PHE A 48 -3.01 -3.63 -13.69
CA PHE A 48 -2.68 -2.25 -14.07
C PHE A 48 -2.37 -1.38 -12.85
N GLN A 49 -2.81 -1.78 -11.65
CA GLN A 49 -2.60 -1.02 -10.43
C GLN A 49 -1.14 -1.03 -10.01
N GLY A 50 -0.63 0.14 -9.63
CA GLY A 50 0.72 0.25 -9.09
C GLY A 50 1.40 1.53 -9.51
N GLU A 51 2.73 1.51 -9.40
CA GLU A 51 3.58 2.65 -9.67
C GLU A 51 4.34 2.45 -10.97
N TYR A 52 4.48 3.53 -11.73
CA TYR A 52 5.20 3.56 -12.98
C TYR A 52 6.14 4.76 -12.96
N SER A 53 7.34 4.60 -13.51
CA SER A 53 8.28 5.70 -13.66
C SER A 53 9.05 5.62 -14.96
N GLY A 54 9.45 6.79 -15.46
CA GLY A 54 10.19 6.93 -16.69
C GLY A 54 10.48 8.39 -16.96
N THR A 55 10.90 8.69 -18.19
CA THR A 55 11.31 10.03 -18.61
C THR A 55 10.49 10.45 -19.82
N LEU A 56 9.86 11.63 -19.73
CA LEU A 56 9.18 12.29 -20.84
C LEU A 56 9.88 13.62 -21.08
N ASP A 57 10.29 13.91 -22.32
CA ASP A 57 11.01 15.15 -22.69
C ASP A 57 12.17 15.50 -21.73
N ALA A 58 13.03 14.51 -21.45
CA ALA A 58 14.15 14.60 -20.50
C ALA A 58 13.79 14.90 -19.03
N LYS A 59 12.52 14.89 -18.65
CA LYS A 59 12.05 15.05 -17.28
C LYS A 59 11.56 13.72 -16.72
N LYS A 60 12.00 13.38 -15.50
CA LYS A 60 11.50 12.21 -14.77
C LYS A 60 10.04 12.44 -14.41
N ILE A 61 9.22 11.40 -14.58
CA ILE A 61 7.79 11.39 -14.28
C ILE A 61 7.47 10.16 -13.43
N GLY A 62 6.66 10.36 -12.41
CA GLY A 62 5.96 9.31 -11.69
C GLY A 62 4.52 9.20 -12.16
N LEU A 63 3.99 7.99 -12.21
CA LEU A 63 2.58 7.72 -12.45
C LEU A 63 2.12 6.68 -11.41
N GLN A 64 1.05 6.99 -10.71
CA GLN A 64 0.34 6.02 -9.88
C GLN A 64 -0.98 5.68 -10.56
N VAL A 65 -1.24 4.40 -10.79
CA VAL A 65 -2.49 3.88 -11.35
C VAL A 65 -3.25 3.17 -10.25
N ILE A 66 -4.46 3.63 -9.96
CA ILE A 66 -5.32 3.14 -8.88
C ILE A 66 -6.54 2.47 -9.49
N ALA A 67 -6.69 1.16 -9.27
CA ALA A 67 -7.88 0.43 -9.66
C ALA A 67 -9.07 0.87 -8.81
N GLN A 68 -10.18 1.11 -9.49
CA GLN A 68 -11.45 1.55 -8.92
C GLN A 68 -12.56 0.50 -9.06
N GLY A 69 -12.22 -0.65 -9.63
CA GLY A 69 -13.07 -1.82 -9.80
C GLY A 69 -13.94 -1.75 -11.06
N GLY A 70 -14.18 -2.90 -11.67
CA GLY A 70 -15.03 -3.02 -12.85
C GLY A 70 -14.43 -2.35 -14.09
N GLY A 71 -13.10 -2.41 -14.25
CA GLY A 71 -12.39 -1.80 -15.37
C GLY A 71 -12.31 -0.28 -15.27
N LYS A 72 -12.48 0.30 -14.08
CA LYS A 72 -12.31 1.75 -13.84
C LYS A 72 -11.02 2.01 -13.09
N PHE A 73 -10.39 3.14 -13.39
CA PHE A 73 -9.10 3.52 -12.84
C PHE A 73 -9.03 5.01 -12.57
N ARG A 74 -8.08 5.40 -11.71
CA ARG A 74 -7.57 6.77 -11.63
C ARG A 74 -6.06 6.75 -11.86
N ALA A 75 -5.57 7.70 -12.62
CA ALA A 75 -4.16 8.00 -12.75
C ALA A 75 -3.81 9.25 -11.94
N VAL A 76 -2.63 9.25 -11.32
CA VAL A 76 -2.00 10.41 -10.69
C VAL A 76 -0.62 10.56 -11.30
N VAL A 77 -0.43 11.60 -12.12
CA VAL A 77 0.84 11.93 -12.76
C VAL A 77 1.57 12.96 -11.91
N ILE A 78 2.86 12.70 -11.63
CA ILE A 78 3.66 13.46 -10.68
C ILE A 78 4.96 13.89 -11.39
N PRO A 79 5.13 15.20 -11.66
CA PRO A 79 6.38 15.73 -12.18
C PRO A 79 7.56 15.43 -11.25
N GLY A 80 8.74 15.15 -11.80
CA GLY A 80 9.96 14.90 -11.03
C GLY A 80 10.14 13.44 -10.58
N GLY A 81 9.09 12.62 -10.56
CA GLY A 81 9.16 11.21 -10.15
C GLY A 81 8.02 10.80 -9.23
N LEU A 82 8.13 9.62 -8.61
CA LEU A 82 7.17 9.13 -7.63
C LEU A 82 7.36 9.85 -6.27
N PRO A 83 6.36 9.85 -5.38
CA PRO A 83 6.50 10.38 -4.02
C PRO A 83 7.68 9.70 -3.30
N GLY A 84 8.56 10.50 -2.69
CA GLY A 84 9.81 10.01 -2.08
C GLY A 84 10.91 9.57 -3.05
N ASP A 85 10.73 9.76 -4.37
CA ASP A 85 11.72 9.44 -5.41
C ASP A 85 11.79 10.56 -6.48
N GLY A 86 11.95 11.80 -6.01
CA GLY A 86 12.11 12.99 -6.85
C GLY A 86 10.80 13.70 -7.23
N GLY A 87 9.64 13.12 -6.87
CA GLY A 87 8.34 13.74 -7.12
C GLY A 87 8.21 15.14 -6.51
N GLU A 88 7.72 16.09 -7.30
CA GLU A 88 7.50 17.46 -6.86
C GLU A 88 6.29 17.54 -5.90
N LYS A 89 6.55 17.84 -4.62
CA LYS A 89 5.51 17.91 -3.59
C LYS A 89 4.40 18.89 -3.98
N GLY A 90 3.15 18.45 -3.84
CA GLY A 90 1.96 19.25 -4.15
C GLY A 90 1.64 19.42 -5.63
N LYS A 91 2.50 18.95 -6.56
CA LYS A 91 2.21 18.96 -8.00
C LYS A 91 1.76 17.59 -8.48
N ARG A 92 0.52 17.52 -8.94
CA ARG A 92 -0.07 16.31 -9.50
C ARG A 92 -1.15 16.65 -10.52
N GLU A 93 -1.27 15.80 -11.53
CA GLU A 93 -2.38 15.81 -12.48
C GLU A 93 -3.16 14.50 -12.33
N GLU A 94 -4.48 14.59 -12.29
CA GLU A 94 -5.36 13.42 -12.15
C GLU A 94 -6.18 13.21 -13.41
N ALA A 95 -6.38 11.95 -13.77
CA ALA A 95 -7.29 11.56 -14.83
C ALA A 95 -8.04 10.29 -14.43
N ASP A 96 -9.34 10.28 -14.67
CA ASP A 96 -10.11 9.05 -14.62
C ASP A 96 -9.82 8.23 -15.89
N GLY A 97 -9.86 6.92 -15.74
CA GLY A 97 -9.55 5.98 -16.80
C GLY A 97 -10.43 4.76 -16.80
N GLU A 98 -10.36 4.02 -17.90
CA GLU A 98 -11.13 2.79 -18.07
C GLU A 98 -10.39 1.77 -18.94
N LEU A 99 -10.72 0.50 -18.72
CA LEU A 99 -10.22 -0.61 -19.51
C LEU A 99 -10.82 -0.55 -20.92
N LYS A 100 -9.97 -0.41 -21.93
CA LYS A 100 -10.30 -0.47 -23.36
C LYS A 100 -9.26 -1.30 -24.08
N ASP A 101 -9.71 -2.24 -24.90
CA ASP A 101 -8.84 -3.04 -25.78
C ASP A 101 -7.65 -3.70 -25.04
N GLY A 102 -7.90 -4.13 -23.79
CA GLY A 102 -6.90 -4.76 -22.93
C GLY A 102 -5.87 -3.80 -22.30
N ALA A 103 -6.12 -2.48 -22.33
CA ALA A 103 -5.28 -1.47 -21.71
C ALA A 103 -6.11 -0.57 -20.77
N ALA A 104 -5.55 -0.14 -19.64
CA ALA A 104 -6.13 0.94 -18.86
C ALA A 104 -5.81 2.27 -19.55
N THR A 105 -6.84 2.98 -20.00
CA THR A 105 -6.70 4.20 -20.81
C THR A 105 -7.14 5.43 -20.04
N PHE A 106 -6.35 6.50 -20.13
CA PHE A 106 -6.57 7.78 -19.45
C PHE A 106 -6.45 8.90 -20.47
N SER A 107 -7.39 9.84 -20.47
CA SER A 107 -7.37 11.00 -21.38
C SER A 107 -7.38 12.28 -20.56
N GLY A 108 -6.32 13.08 -20.69
CA GLY A 108 -6.25 14.45 -20.21
C GLY A 108 -6.32 15.46 -21.36
N PRO A 109 -6.34 16.77 -21.06
CA PRO A 109 -6.43 17.81 -22.08
C PRO A 109 -5.27 17.79 -23.09
N GLU A 110 -4.06 17.51 -22.62
CA GLU A 110 -2.84 17.57 -23.44
C GLU A 110 -2.26 16.20 -23.79
N LYS A 111 -2.57 15.17 -22.99
CA LYS A 111 -1.91 13.86 -23.04
C LYS A 111 -2.89 12.73 -22.87
N LYS A 112 -2.57 11.58 -23.48
CA LYS A 112 -3.23 10.29 -23.27
C LYS A 112 -2.23 9.30 -22.71
N ILE A 113 -2.69 8.44 -21.82
CA ILE A 113 -1.88 7.36 -21.24
C ILE A 113 -2.59 6.05 -21.50
N ALA A 114 -1.89 5.04 -22.02
CA ALA A 114 -2.37 3.68 -22.15
C ALA A 114 -1.43 2.75 -21.41
N VAL A 115 -1.96 2.04 -20.40
CA VAL A 115 -1.20 1.10 -19.59
C VAL A 115 -1.53 -0.31 -20.01
N LYS A 116 -0.51 -1.05 -20.46
CA LYS A 116 -0.63 -2.43 -20.90
C LYS A 116 0.68 -3.17 -20.65
N ASP A 117 0.60 -4.41 -20.19
CA ASP A 117 1.75 -5.30 -20.00
C ASP A 117 2.91 -4.64 -19.20
N GLY A 118 2.56 -3.92 -18.12
CA GLY A 118 3.53 -3.23 -17.25
C GLY A 118 4.19 -1.99 -17.85
N THR A 119 3.70 -1.49 -18.98
CA THR A 119 4.18 -0.26 -19.63
C THR A 119 3.05 0.75 -19.76
N ALA A 120 3.29 1.99 -19.34
CA ALA A 120 2.42 3.12 -19.60
C ALA A 120 2.97 3.93 -20.78
N THR A 121 2.35 3.82 -21.95
CA THR A 121 2.70 4.62 -23.11
C THR A 121 2.00 5.97 -23.03
N VAL A 122 2.76 7.06 -23.19
CA VAL A 122 2.25 8.43 -23.12
C VAL A 122 2.30 9.07 -24.50
N THR A 123 1.17 9.59 -24.96
CA THR A 123 1.02 10.32 -26.22
C THR A 123 0.45 11.71 -25.97
N SER A 124 0.73 12.66 -26.86
CA SER A 124 0.01 13.94 -26.88
C SER A 124 -1.40 13.75 -27.43
N ALA A 125 -2.25 14.77 -27.26
CA ALA A 125 -3.64 14.75 -27.72
C ALA A 125 -3.79 14.41 -29.22
N ASP A 126 -2.84 14.87 -30.05
CA ASP A 126 -2.74 14.64 -31.51
C ASP A 126 -2.10 13.29 -31.89
N GLY A 127 -1.70 12.48 -30.92
CA GLY A 127 -1.22 11.11 -31.13
C GLY A 127 0.29 10.94 -31.28
N LYS A 128 1.10 12.00 -31.12
CA LYS A 128 2.56 11.87 -31.11
C LYS A 128 3.02 11.15 -29.82
N ALA A 129 3.93 10.19 -29.95
CA ALA A 129 4.54 9.52 -28.80
C ALA A 129 5.44 10.49 -28.00
N LEU A 130 5.23 10.56 -26.69
CA LEU A 130 6.00 11.38 -25.76
C LEU A 130 6.98 10.56 -24.91
N GLY A 131 6.71 9.25 -24.75
CA GLY A 131 7.59 8.32 -24.07
C GLY A 131 6.83 7.21 -23.36
N GLU A 132 7.54 6.46 -22.53
CA GLU A 132 7.01 5.33 -21.78
C GLU A 132 7.43 5.41 -20.31
N LEU A 133 6.55 4.97 -19.42
CA LEU A 133 6.83 4.74 -18.01
C LEU A 133 6.72 3.24 -17.74
N LYS A 134 7.70 2.67 -17.03
CA LYS A 134 7.72 1.24 -16.70
C LYS A 134 7.21 0.99 -15.30
N HIS A 135 6.45 -0.09 -15.13
CA HIS A 135 5.97 -0.53 -13.83
C HIS A 135 7.14 -0.80 -12.88
N LEU A 136 6.98 -0.41 -11.62
CA LEU A 136 7.97 -0.50 -10.57
C LEU A 136 7.31 -1.01 -9.29
N VAL A 137 7.97 -1.96 -8.62
CA VAL A 137 7.61 -2.39 -7.27
C VAL A 137 8.68 -1.91 -6.31
N ARG A 138 8.34 -0.89 -5.51
CA ARG A 138 9.24 -0.37 -4.46
C ARG A 138 9.14 -1.21 -3.19
N LYS A 139 10.24 -1.21 -2.43
CA LYS A 139 10.30 -1.83 -1.10
C LYS A 139 10.84 -0.81 -0.12
N SER A 140 10.32 -0.85 1.11
CA SER A 140 10.88 -0.05 2.19
C SER A 140 12.34 -0.49 2.46
N PRO A 141 13.27 0.44 2.69
CA PRO A 141 14.63 0.10 3.11
C PRO A 141 14.70 -0.51 4.51
N THR A 142 13.64 -0.36 5.32
CA THR A 142 13.55 -0.97 6.66
C THR A 142 12.73 -2.25 6.69
N LEU A 143 12.32 -2.76 5.51
CA LEU A 143 11.57 -4.01 5.42
C LEU A 143 12.43 -5.20 5.87
N GLY A 144 11.91 -6.01 6.79
CA GLY A 144 12.61 -7.13 7.39
C GLY A 144 13.72 -6.71 8.36
N MET A 145 13.72 -5.46 8.83
CA MET A 145 14.73 -4.97 9.77
C MET A 145 14.72 -5.85 11.02
N ALA A 146 15.87 -6.48 11.30
CA ALA A 146 16.04 -7.30 12.48
C ALA A 146 15.90 -6.45 13.75
N PRO A 147 15.26 -6.97 14.81
CA PRO A 147 15.22 -6.29 16.09
C PRO A 147 16.66 -6.05 16.59
N PRO A 148 17.00 -4.83 17.02
CA PRO A 148 18.31 -4.57 17.61
C PRO A 148 18.47 -5.31 18.95
N ALA A 149 19.71 -5.42 19.42
CA ALA A 149 20.00 -6.03 20.72
C ALA A 149 19.23 -5.30 21.84
N GLY A 150 18.55 -6.08 22.69
CA GLY A 150 17.72 -5.54 23.79
C GLY A 150 16.31 -5.10 23.39
N ALA A 151 15.92 -5.23 22.13
CA ALA A 151 14.54 -4.99 21.71
C ALA A 151 13.59 -6.06 22.27
N VAL A 152 12.39 -5.63 22.67
CA VAL A 152 11.26 -6.50 22.92
C VAL A 152 10.62 -6.87 21.60
N VAL A 153 10.67 -8.14 21.24
CA VAL A 153 10.00 -8.66 20.04
C VAL A 153 8.57 -9.01 20.39
N LEU A 154 7.62 -8.27 19.81
CA LEU A 154 6.19 -8.52 20.01
C LEU A 154 5.65 -9.54 19.00
N PHE A 155 6.18 -9.56 17.77
CA PHE A 155 5.75 -10.52 16.76
C PHE A 155 6.84 -10.78 15.71
N ASP A 156 7.27 -12.03 15.59
CA ASP A 156 8.31 -12.50 14.65
C ASP A 156 7.77 -13.45 13.57
N GLY A 157 6.44 -13.60 13.49
CA GLY A 157 5.78 -14.53 12.56
C GLY A 157 5.45 -15.91 13.14
N LYS A 158 5.78 -16.19 14.42
CA LYS A 158 5.52 -17.53 15.01
C LYS A 158 4.27 -17.59 15.88
N SER A 159 4.06 -16.62 16.75
CA SER A 159 2.95 -16.63 17.72
C SER A 159 2.44 -15.22 18.00
N ALA A 160 1.12 -15.10 18.19
CA ALA A 160 0.46 -13.86 18.61
C ALA A 160 0.37 -13.73 20.15
N ASP A 161 1.06 -14.57 20.93
CA ASP A 161 0.95 -14.62 22.39
C ASP A 161 1.31 -13.33 23.12
N ALA A 162 2.12 -12.45 22.51
CA ALA A 162 2.43 -11.13 23.07
C ALA A 162 1.20 -10.20 23.08
N PHE A 163 0.10 -10.57 22.42
CA PHE A 163 -1.09 -9.75 22.25
C PHE A 163 -2.34 -10.38 22.89
N GLN A 164 -3.13 -9.56 23.56
CA GLN A 164 -4.52 -9.87 23.85
C GLN A 164 -5.36 -9.71 22.57
N GLY A 165 -6.18 -10.70 22.25
CA GLY A 165 -6.96 -10.72 21.00
C GLY A 165 -6.12 -11.04 19.75
N GLY A 166 -4.86 -11.45 19.93
CA GLY A 166 -3.97 -11.84 18.84
C GLY A 166 -4.52 -13.02 18.04
N ARG A 167 -4.53 -12.88 16.72
CA ARG A 167 -4.96 -13.92 15.76
C ARG A 167 -3.98 -13.97 14.60
N LEU A 168 -3.76 -15.15 14.04
CA LEU A 168 -2.95 -15.34 12.84
C LEU A 168 -3.85 -15.60 11.64
N SER A 169 -3.48 -15.02 10.49
CA SER A 169 -4.05 -15.40 9.20
C SER A 169 -3.53 -16.77 8.77
N PRO A 170 -4.14 -17.43 7.76
CA PRO A 170 -3.63 -18.70 7.22
C PRO A 170 -2.16 -18.64 6.77
N GLU A 171 -1.70 -17.47 6.34
CA GLU A 171 -0.32 -17.20 5.91
C GLU A 171 0.64 -16.94 7.08
N GLY A 172 0.14 -16.95 8.32
CA GLY A 172 0.95 -16.71 9.52
C GLY A 172 1.19 -15.25 9.86
N TYR A 173 0.46 -14.30 9.27
CA TYR A 173 0.57 -12.88 9.62
C TYR A 173 -0.33 -12.52 10.80
N LEU A 174 0.09 -11.55 11.61
CA LEU A 174 -0.72 -11.04 12.70
C LEU A 174 -1.89 -10.23 12.11
N MET A 175 -3.11 -10.53 12.56
CA MET A 175 -4.32 -9.81 12.16
C MET A 175 -4.55 -8.57 13.02
N GLU A 176 -5.34 -7.64 12.49
CA GLU A 176 -5.82 -6.46 13.21
C GLU A 176 -6.68 -6.81 14.45
N GLY A 177 -6.87 -5.82 15.34
CA GLY A 177 -7.76 -5.93 16.51
C GLY A 177 -7.13 -6.55 17.74
N CYS A 178 -5.86 -6.27 17.98
CA CYS A 178 -5.12 -6.82 19.10
C CYS A 178 -4.29 -5.77 19.84
N THR A 179 -4.02 -6.03 21.12
CA THR A 179 -3.34 -5.10 22.02
C THR A 179 -2.18 -5.82 22.69
N SER A 180 -0.99 -5.23 22.71
CA SER A 180 0.17 -5.85 23.39
C SER A 180 -0.11 -6.00 24.88
N LYS A 181 0.32 -7.13 25.45
CA LYS A 181 0.24 -7.40 26.89
C LYS A 181 1.25 -6.53 27.65
N GLN A 182 2.46 -6.38 27.10
CA GLN A 182 3.46 -5.44 27.62
C GLN A 182 3.06 -4.00 27.30
N LYS A 183 3.40 -3.10 28.23
CA LYS A 183 3.15 -1.66 28.14
C LYS A 183 4.47 -0.92 28.17
N PHE A 184 4.50 0.25 27.56
CA PHE A 184 5.72 1.00 27.31
C PHE A 184 5.53 2.50 27.62
N MET A 185 6.61 3.14 28.05
CA MET A 185 6.72 4.60 28.14
C MET A 185 7.23 5.17 26.80
N SER A 186 8.28 5.99 26.85
CA SER A 186 9.01 6.43 25.66
C SER A 186 9.67 5.23 24.98
N GLN A 187 9.61 5.18 23.65
CA GLN A 187 9.98 3.99 22.90
C GLN A 187 10.31 4.31 21.44
N THR A 188 11.11 3.45 20.83
CA THR A 188 11.17 3.28 19.39
C THR A 188 10.39 2.02 19.02
N LEU A 189 9.58 2.08 17.96
CA LEU A 189 8.77 0.95 17.49
C LEU A 189 9.00 0.75 15.99
N HIS A 190 9.19 -0.51 15.59
CA HIS A 190 9.12 -0.97 14.21
C HIS A 190 7.88 -1.84 14.02
N VAL A 191 7.14 -1.60 12.94
CA VAL A 191 5.99 -2.41 12.50
C VAL A 191 6.02 -2.53 10.99
N GLU A 192 5.87 -3.76 10.47
CA GLU A 192 5.50 -3.96 9.08
C GLU A 192 4.01 -4.20 8.94
N PHE A 193 3.40 -3.58 7.93
CA PHE A 193 1.98 -3.76 7.63
C PHE A 193 1.71 -3.91 6.13
N MET A 194 0.64 -4.63 5.79
CA MET A 194 0.17 -4.81 4.42
C MET A 194 -1.31 -4.49 4.34
N LEU A 195 -1.65 -3.64 3.38
CA LEU A 195 -3.01 -3.20 3.12
C LEU A 195 -3.70 -4.17 2.16
N PRO A 196 -4.99 -4.47 2.36
CA PRO A 196 -5.76 -5.29 1.43
C PRO A 196 -6.07 -4.54 0.13
N TYR A 197 -6.16 -5.27 -0.97
CA TYR A 197 -6.68 -4.76 -2.23
C TYR A 197 -8.23 -4.70 -2.16
N MET A 198 -8.77 -3.49 -2.20
CA MET A 198 -10.21 -3.20 -2.06
C MET A 198 -10.67 -2.20 -3.14
N PRO A 199 -10.69 -2.58 -4.43
CA PRO A 199 -10.85 -1.65 -5.55
C PRO A 199 -12.19 -0.91 -5.57
N PHE A 200 -13.24 -1.43 -4.91
CA PHE A 200 -14.55 -0.78 -4.82
C PHE A 200 -14.72 0.11 -3.58
N ALA A 201 -13.83 0.01 -2.58
CA ALA A 201 -13.94 0.75 -1.34
C ALA A 201 -13.28 2.14 -1.43
N ARG A 202 -13.78 3.11 -0.65
CA ARG A 202 -13.30 4.50 -0.66
C ARG A 202 -13.25 5.06 0.76
N GLY A 203 -12.48 6.14 0.94
CA GLY A 203 -12.37 6.86 2.21
C GLY A 203 -11.93 5.93 3.35
N GLN A 204 -12.47 6.17 4.55
CA GLN A 204 -12.15 5.41 5.76
C GLN A 204 -12.63 3.94 5.72
N GLY A 205 -13.34 3.53 4.68
CA GLY A 205 -13.73 2.13 4.46
C GLY A 205 -12.74 1.33 3.62
N ARG A 206 -11.60 1.90 3.20
CA ARG A 206 -10.63 1.28 2.30
C ARG A 206 -9.34 0.94 3.04
N GLY A 207 -9.20 -0.28 3.54
CA GLY A 207 -7.97 -0.76 4.17
C GLY A 207 -7.62 -0.06 5.48
N ASN A 208 -8.61 0.36 6.26
CA ASN A 208 -8.43 1.12 7.51
C ASN A 208 -8.07 0.24 8.72
N SER A 209 -7.09 0.71 9.48
CA SER A 209 -6.58 0.23 10.76
C SER A 209 -5.84 1.41 11.43
N GLY A 210 -5.13 1.18 12.53
CA GLY A 210 -4.23 2.18 13.10
C GLY A 210 -3.20 1.56 14.01
N VAL A 211 -2.04 2.22 14.12
CA VAL A 211 -0.96 1.85 15.05
C VAL A 211 -0.96 2.88 16.18
N TYR A 212 -1.47 2.47 17.35
CA TYR A 212 -1.62 3.33 18.51
C TYR A 212 -0.48 3.10 19.50
N LEU A 213 0.34 4.12 19.69
CA LEU A 213 1.36 4.15 20.73
C LEU A 213 0.71 4.50 22.06
N GLN A 214 1.06 3.74 23.09
CA GLN A 214 0.41 3.73 24.41
C GLN A 214 -1.11 3.45 24.39
N GLY A 215 -1.66 2.96 23.28
CA GLY A 215 -3.12 2.87 23.09
C GLY A 215 -3.82 4.23 23.08
N ARG A 216 -3.06 5.31 22.83
CA ARG A 216 -3.49 6.71 23.00
C ARG A 216 -3.32 7.54 21.74
N TYR A 217 -2.23 7.33 20.99
CA TYR A 217 -1.83 8.18 19.88
C TYR A 217 -1.59 7.36 18.63
N GLU A 218 -2.42 7.61 17.62
CA GLU A 218 -2.43 6.86 16.38
C GLU A 218 -1.53 7.50 15.33
N THR A 219 -0.64 6.69 14.76
CA THR A 219 -0.27 6.87 13.35
C THR A 219 -1.18 5.98 12.49
N GLN A 220 -1.86 6.62 11.56
CA GLN A 220 -3.00 6.05 10.82
C GLN A 220 -2.53 4.99 9.80
N VAL A 221 -3.32 3.94 9.57
CA VAL A 221 -3.08 2.91 8.54
C VAL A 221 -4.31 2.82 7.63
N LEU A 222 -4.19 3.29 6.40
CA LEU A 222 -5.27 3.34 5.42
C LEU A 222 -4.75 3.04 4.01
N ASP A 223 -5.56 2.46 3.11
CA ASP A 223 -5.21 2.48 1.68
C ASP A 223 -5.36 3.90 1.12
N SER A 224 -4.26 4.64 1.24
CA SER A 224 -4.10 6.02 0.84
C SER A 224 -3.29 6.14 -0.45
N PHE A 225 -3.05 5.04 -1.17
CA PHE A 225 -2.28 5.05 -2.41
C PHE A 225 -2.96 5.96 -3.44
N GLY A 226 -2.22 6.95 -3.95
CA GLY A 226 -2.75 7.96 -4.88
C GLY A 226 -3.66 9.02 -4.24
N LEU A 227 -3.82 9.07 -2.91
CA LEU A 227 -4.56 10.13 -2.21
C LEU A 227 -3.66 11.32 -1.86
N LEU A 228 -4.19 12.31 -1.12
CA LEU A 228 -3.51 13.57 -0.84
C LEU A 228 -2.57 13.50 0.38
N GLY A 229 -2.70 12.50 1.26
CA GLY A 229 -2.00 12.44 2.53
C GLY A 229 -2.64 13.38 3.55
N LYS A 230 -3.91 13.15 3.91
CA LYS A 230 -4.59 13.89 4.99
C LYS A 230 -4.21 13.37 6.38
N ASP A 231 -4.60 14.10 7.42
CA ASP A 231 -4.36 13.72 8.83
C ASP A 231 -4.99 12.38 9.22
N ASN A 232 -6.06 11.97 8.54
CA ASN A 232 -6.73 10.69 8.65
C ASN A 232 -6.35 9.69 7.54
N GLU A 233 -5.22 9.88 6.87
CA GLU A 233 -4.64 8.98 5.87
C GLU A 233 -3.27 8.46 6.36
N THR A 234 -2.70 7.46 5.66
CA THR A 234 -1.47 6.77 6.08
C THR A 234 -0.30 7.72 6.27
N GLY A 235 0.38 7.58 7.40
CA GLY A 235 1.46 8.43 7.87
C GLY A 235 0.97 9.64 8.66
N GLY A 236 -0.33 9.93 8.63
CA GLY A 236 -0.97 10.96 9.44
C GLY A 236 -0.99 10.61 10.93
N ILE A 237 -0.97 11.65 11.74
CA ILE A 237 -1.32 11.56 13.15
C ILE A 237 -2.78 11.97 13.25
N TYR A 238 -3.65 11.00 13.53
CA TYR A 238 -5.08 11.12 13.31
C TYR A 238 -5.67 12.37 13.99
N SER A 239 -6.32 13.25 13.22
CA SER A 239 -6.93 14.51 13.68
C SER A 239 -5.97 15.53 14.32
N ILE A 240 -4.66 15.34 14.16
CA ILE A 240 -3.60 16.19 14.72
C ILE A 240 -2.77 16.79 13.58
N LYS A 241 -2.20 15.96 12.70
CA LYS A 241 -1.33 16.44 11.62
C LYS A 241 -1.31 15.50 10.41
N ALA A 242 -1.48 16.07 9.23
CA ALA A 242 -1.24 15.40 7.95
C ALA A 242 0.24 14.95 7.82
N PRO A 243 0.53 13.82 7.15
CA PRO A 243 1.91 13.49 6.78
C PRO A 243 2.48 14.59 5.88
N ASP A 244 3.78 14.86 6.00
CA ASP A 244 4.46 15.86 5.16
C ASP A 244 4.45 15.47 3.67
N GLU A 245 4.26 14.19 3.38
CA GLU A 245 4.08 13.64 2.04
C GLU A 245 3.36 12.29 2.12
N ASN A 246 2.48 12.01 1.15
CA ASN A 246 1.87 10.68 1.03
C ASN A 246 2.84 9.69 0.39
N LEU A 247 3.38 8.79 1.22
CA LEU A 247 4.33 7.75 0.81
C LEU A 247 3.74 6.34 0.93
N CYS A 248 2.42 6.23 0.93
CA CYS A 248 1.75 4.94 0.94
C CYS A 248 2.03 4.20 -0.37
N PHE A 249 2.56 2.98 -0.29
CA PHE A 249 2.68 2.06 -1.42
C PHE A 249 1.32 1.45 -1.79
N PRO A 250 1.18 0.91 -3.01
CA PRO A 250 -0.07 0.24 -3.43
C PRO A 250 -0.41 -0.96 -2.53
N PRO A 251 -1.70 -1.32 -2.42
CA PRO A 251 -2.11 -2.46 -1.60
C PRO A 251 -1.46 -3.77 -2.05
N LEU A 252 -1.38 -4.73 -1.13
CA LEU A 252 -0.62 -5.98 -1.24
C LEU A 252 0.91 -5.79 -1.31
N THR A 253 1.39 -4.58 -1.02
CA THR A 253 2.82 -4.30 -0.77
C THR A 253 3.05 -4.12 0.72
N TRP A 254 4.10 -4.75 1.24
CA TRP A 254 4.51 -4.53 2.63
C TRP A 254 5.13 -3.15 2.80
N GLN A 255 4.71 -2.48 3.87
CA GLN A 255 5.14 -1.15 4.27
C GLN A 255 5.71 -1.19 5.67
N THR A 256 6.52 -0.21 6.03
CA THR A 256 7.08 -0.09 7.37
C THR A 256 6.68 1.21 8.03
N TYR A 257 6.41 1.12 9.34
CA TYR A 257 6.52 2.24 10.24
C TYR A 257 7.71 2.05 11.16
N ASP A 258 8.56 3.08 11.21
CA ASP A 258 9.59 3.26 12.22
C ASP A 258 9.24 4.53 12.99
N THR A 259 8.89 4.39 14.26
CA THR A 259 8.42 5.53 15.08
C THR A 259 9.33 5.75 16.27
N GLU A 260 9.45 7.02 16.66
CA GLU A 260 10.04 7.42 17.92
C GLU A 260 9.00 8.19 18.71
N PHE A 261 8.73 7.74 19.93
CA PHE A 261 7.73 8.32 20.79
C PHE A 261 8.31 8.68 22.14
N THR A 262 8.03 9.90 22.56
CA THR A 262 8.34 10.42 23.89
C THR A 262 7.04 10.56 24.65
N ALA A 263 6.90 9.85 25.77
CA ALA A 263 5.70 9.89 26.60
C ALA A 263 5.49 11.28 27.23
N ALA A 264 4.25 11.58 27.60
CA ALA A 264 3.92 12.79 28.34
C ALA A 264 4.60 12.78 29.72
N GLU A 265 4.95 13.98 30.21
CA GLU A 265 5.45 14.16 31.57
C GLU A 265 4.33 14.63 32.51
N TYR A 266 4.39 14.17 33.75
CA TYR A 266 3.43 14.52 34.80
C TYR A 266 4.18 14.90 36.07
N ASP A 267 3.64 15.85 36.83
CA ASP A 267 4.17 16.18 38.16
C ASP A 267 3.68 15.18 39.23
N ALA A 268 4.18 15.34 40.46
CA ALA A 268 3.82 14.49 41.59
C ALA A 268 2.32 14.54 41.97
N THR A 269 1.58 15.55 41.50
CA THR A 269 0.13 15.67 41.72
C THR A 269 -0.69 14.98 40.61
N GLY A 270 -0.02 14.44 39.58
CA GLY A 270 -0.65 13.84 38.42
C GLY A 270 -1.10 14.84 37.36
N LYS A 271 -0.65 16.10 37.44
CA LYS A 271 -0.95 17.10 36.41
C LYS A 271 0.07 16.97 35.26
N LYS A 272 -0.43 16.93 34.03
CA LYS A 272 0.41 16.89 32.82
C LYS A 272 1.24 18.19 32.71
N THR A 273 2.56 18.04 32.61
CA THR A 273 3.52 19.15 32.48
C THR A 273 4.06 19.29 31.06
N LYS A 274 4.11 18.20 30.28
CA LYS A 274 4.46 18.21 28.85
C LYS A 274 3.62 17.21 28.06
N ASN A 275 3.23 17.61 26.85
CA ASN A 275 2.59 16.70 25.91
C ASN A 275 3.61 15.66 25.39
N PRO A 276 3.16 14.46 25.00
CA PRO A 276 4.00 13.53 24.29
C PRO A 276 4.36 14.06 22.91
N ARG A 277 5.40 13.50 22.32
CA ARG A 277 5.87 13.83 20.97
C ARG A 277 6.14 12.58 20.16
N MET A 278 5.96 12.66 18.84
CA MET A 278 6.14 11.53 17.95
C MET A 278 6.83 11.91 16.63
N THR A 279 7.83 11.13 16.25
CA THR A 279 8.39 11.08 14.91
C THR A 279 7.91 9.80 14.22
N VAL A 280 7.50 9.90 12.96
CA VAL A 280 7.04 8.75 12.16
C VAL A 280 7.81 8.75 10.85
N ARG A 281 8.43 7.60 10.56
CA ARG A 281 8.94 7.27 9.23
C ARG A 281 8.04 6.25 8.58
N LEU A 282 7.55 6.57 7.38
CA LEU A 282 6.81 5.65 6.52
C LEU A 282 7.74 5.21 5.40
N ASN A 283 7.95 3.91 5.25
CA ASN A 283 8.81 3.35 4.21
C ASN A 283 10.23 3.96 4.21
N GLY A 284 10.79 4.19 5.41
CA GLY A 284 12.12 4.77 5.63
C GLY A 284 12.21 6.30 5.54
N VAL A 285 11.15 7.00 5.11
CA VAL A 285 11.14 8.45 4.96
C VAL A 285 10.36 9.10 6.10
N VAL A 286 10.90 10.17 6.69
CA VAL A 286 10.20 10.95 7.73
C VAL A 286 8.98 11.62 7.13
N VAL A 287 7.80 11.32 7.68
CA VAL A 287 6.52 11.97 7.34
C VAL A 287 5.94 12.77 8.51
N GLN A 288 6.48 12.57 9.71
CA GLN A 288 6.21 13.36 10.90
C GLN A 288 7.52 13.55 11.64
N GLN A 289 7.95 14.79 11.89
CA GLN A 289 9.18 15.09 12.61
C GLN A 289 8.85 15.74 13.95
N ASP A 290 9.11 15.02 15.05
CA ASP A 290 8.96 15.49 16.43
C ASP A 290 7.67 16.29 16.68
N VAL A 291 6.52 15.70 16.33
CA VAL A 291 5.21 16.36 16.41
C VAL A 291 4.66 16.28 17.82
N GLU A 292 4.23 17.41 18.38
CA GLU A 292 3.54 17.46 19.67
C GLU A 292 2.13 16.90 19.58
N LEU A 293 1.72 16.14 20.61
CA LEU A 293 0.43 15.44 20.66
C LEU A 293 -0.45 16.03 21.78
N PRO A 294 -1.22 17.10 21.52
CA PRO A 294 -1.93 17.83 22.59
C PRO A 294 -3.10 17.05 23.21
N LYS A 295 -3.58 16.00 22.54
CA LYS A 295 -4.74 15.18 22.91
C LYS A 295 -4.54 13.74 22.44
N THR A 296 -5.26 12.79 23.05
CA THR A 296 -5.40 11.42 22.52
C THR A 296 -6.11 11.46 21.16
N THR A 297 -5.76 10.54 20.27
CA THR A 297 -6.45 10.41 18.98
C THR A 297 -7.81 9.71 19.15
N THR A 298 -8.68 9.83 18.15
CA THR A 298 -10.00 9.19 18.17
C THR A 298 -9.88 7.68 18.28
N ALA A 299 -10.87 7.02 18.91
CA ALA A 299 -10.92 5.57 19.13
C ALA A 299 -9.77 4.98 19.97
N ALA A 300 -8.97 5.82 20.64
CA ALA A 300 -7.97 5.39 21.61
C ALA A 300 -8.62 4.57 22.75
N PRO A 301 -8.20 3.32 23.00
CA PRO A 301 -8.75 2.50 24.07
C PRO A 301 -8.24 2.88 25.47
N VAL A 302 -7.19 3.71 25.55
CA VAL A 302 -6.54 4.08 26.82
C VAL A 302 -6.60 5.60 27.00
N LYS A 303 -7.03 6.04 28.19
CA LYS A 303 -7.00 7.46 28.56
C LYS A 303 -5.56 7.93 28.78
N GLU A 304 -5.33 9.22 28.58
CA GLU A 304 -4.06 9.85 28.92
C GLU A 304 -3.74 9.69 30.42
N GLY A 305 -2.47 9.48 30.75
CA GLY A 305 -2.01 9.33 32.14
C GLY A 305 -0.51 9.05 32.22
N PRO A 306 0.07 9.12 33.43
CA PRO A 306 1.51 8.92 33.66
C PRO A 306 1.97 7.48 33.43
N GLU A 307 1.03 6.53 33.47
CA GLU A 307 1.32 5.10 33.34
C GLU A 307 1.70 4.72 31.90
N PRO A 308 2.57 3.70 31.73
CA PRO A 308 2.87 3.13 30.43
C PRO A 308 1.61 2.58 29.76
N GLY A 309 1.60 2.57 28.43
CA GLY A 309 0.47 2.07 27.64
C GLY A 309 0.90 1.00 26.64
N PRO A 310 -0.05 0.18 26.14
CA PRO A 310 0.24 -0.87 25.18
C PRO A 310 0.47 -0.33 23.77
N LEU A 311 0.99 -1.17 22.88
CA LEU A 311 0.76 -1.04 21.43
C LEU A 311 -0.65 -1.55 21.13
N TYR A 312 -1.47 -0.78 20.43
CA TYR A 312 -2.79 -1.22 19.96
C TYR A 312 -2.88 -1.16 18.44
N LEU A 313 -3.28 -2.27 17.83
CA LEU A 313 -3.52 -2.41 16.40
C LEU A 313 -5.02 -2.44 16.16
N GLN A 314 -5.57 -1.34 15.66
CA GLN A 314 -7.01 -1.14 15.57
C GLN A 314 -7.69 -2.11 14.59
N ASN A 315 -8.87 -2.62 14.94
CA ASN A 315 -9.76 -3.27 13.98
C ASN A 315 -10.84 -2.29 13.52
N HIS A 316 -10.83 -1.95 12.23
CA HIS A 316 -11.84 -1.13 11.58
C HIS A 316 -12.63 -1.91 10.50
N GLY A 317 -12.69 -3.24 10.62
CA GLY A 317 -13.40 -4.13 9.70
C GLY A 317 -12.69 -4.39 8.37
N ASN A 318 -11.43 -3.95 8.21
CA ASN A 318 -10.62 -4.22 7.02
C ASN A 318 -9.48 -5.19 7.35
N PRO A 319 -9.18 -6.16 6.46
CA PRO A 319 -8.19 -7.20 6.74
C PRO A 319 -6.75 -6.71 6.50
N VAL A 320 -6.28 -5.76 7.30
CA VAL A 320 -4.88 -5.32 7.35
C VAL A 320 -4.04 -6.43 8.02
N ARG A 321 -2.83 -6.65 7.53
CA ARG A 321 -1.91 -7.66 8.10
C ARG A 321 -0.67 -6.99 8.65
N PHE A 322 -0.14 -7.55 9.72
CA PHE A 322 1.05 -7.07 10.38
C PHE A 322 2.10 -8.18 10.49
N ARG A 323 3.37 -7.78 10.45
CA ARG A 323 4.50 -8.66 10.79
C ARG A 323 5.65 -7.86 11.36
N ASN A 324 6.70 -8.56 11.80
CA ASN A 324 7.97 -7.97 12.27
C ASN A 324 7.75 -6.77 13.20
N ILE A 325 7.26 -7.04 14.40
CA ILE A 325 6.94 -6.00 15.39
C ILE A 325 7.92 -6.10 16.54
N TRP A 326 8.66 -5.03 16.78
CA TRP A 326 9.56 -4.93 17.92
C TRP A 326 9.65 -3.51 18.47
N VAL A 327 9.99 -3.42 19.75
CA VAL A 327 10.03 -2.19 20.52
C VAL A 327 11.37 -2.07 21.25
N VAL A 328 11.96 -0.89 21.26
CA VAL A 328 13.09 -0.54 22.13
C VAL A 328 12.62 0.53 23.11
N GLU A 329 12.60 0.20 24.39
CA GLU A 329 12.24 1.16 25.44
C GLU A 329 13.35 2.21 25.60
N LYS A 330 12.95 3.49 25.60
CA LYS A 330 13.83 4.61 25.94
C LYS A 330 13.69 4.84 27.45
N LYS A 331 14.71 4.42 28.21
CA LYS A 331 14.80 4.62 29.66
C LYS A 331 15.18 6.05 30.02
#